data_AF-A0A1I8I6L8-F1
#
_entry.id   AF-A0A1I8I6L8-F1
#
_cell.length_a   1.000
_cell.length_b   1.000
_cell.length_c   1.000
_cell.angle_alpha   90.00
_cell.angle_beta   90.00
_cell.angle_gamma   90.00
#
_symmetry.space_group_name_H-M   'P 1'
#
loop_
_entity.id
_entity.type
_entity.pdbx_description
1 polymer ?
#
loop_
_entity_poly.entity_id
_entity_poly.type
_entity_poly.pdbx_seq_one_letter_code
_entity_poly.pdbx_strand_id
1 'polypeptide(L)'
;LAGPASVAVITQPWRCAETPPKPPLARRPLLALLRAAFGVEYAGLGVLKLFADVCAFCGPLALNWFVGFLEAPPGQRGPDWWGGVCVAALVASTLLAAAASTAFNYRTGLLVLKARSALASLVYRKTLNVPVSAMGQYSSGQALNFLSTDADRIVNFCPSFHQLWSMPLQIVIVTALLWYQVGWVCLVAWPLTLLLLPVNAAHRCQDRAAECSHDEAQGPGRVKLTGEVLRGIRPVKLWAWRRPCGAAFAITGVGSCGALKWRKYLDALCVYFWAATP
;
A
#
# COMPACT_ATOMS: atom_id res chain seq x y z
N LEU A 1 3.20 -17.62 18.63
CA LEU A 1 4.52 -18.28 18.75
C LEU A 1 5.53 -17.53 17.90
N ALA A 2 5.90 -16.32 18.34
CA ALA A 2 6.96 -15.54 17.71
C ALA A 2 8.26 -15.91 18.42
N GLY A 3 9.30 -16.25 17.67
CA GLY A 3 10.59 -16.61 18.23
C GLY A 3 11.19 -15.46 19.04
N PRO A 4 11.97 -15.76 20.10
CA PRO A 4 12.57 -14.75 20.99
C PRO A 4 13.50 -13.75 20.28
N ALA A 5 13.94 -14.04 19.05
CA ALA A 5 14.82 -13.18 18.25
C ALA A 5 14.12 -11.94 17.66
N SER A 6 12.83 -12.03 17.28
CA SER A 6 12.15 -10.95 16.54
C SER A 6 11.74 -9.77 17.42
N VAL A 7 11.50 -10.02 18.71
CA VAL A 7 11.14 -9.00 19.70
C VAL A 7 12.38 -8.37 20.32
N ALA A 8 13.47 -9.14 20.47
CA ALA A 8 14.73 -8.67 21.04
C ALA A 8 15.38 -7.54 20.22
N VAL A 9 15.17 -7.49 18.90
CA VAL A 9 15.72 -6.44 18.03
C VAL A 9 15.06 -5.08 18.25
N ILE A 10 13.82 -5.04 18.75
CA ILE A 10 13.03 -3.80 18.90
C ILE A 10 13.04 -3.28 20.36
N THR A 11 13.20 -4.15 21.37
CA THR A 11 13.12 -3.77 22.79
C THR A 11 14.46 -3.63 23.52
N GLN A 12 15.59 -3.92 22.86
CA GLN A 12 16.94 -3.76 23.44
C GLN A 12 17.61 -2.40 23.14
N PRO A 13 17.06 -1.25 23.60
CA PRO A 13 17.93 -0.11 23.89
C PRO A 13 18.01 0.30 25.37
N TRP A 14 17.19 -0.29 26.27
CA TRP A 14 17.04 0.24 27.64
C TRP A 14 17.50 -0.66 28.78
N ARG A 15 18.10 -1.83 28.50
CA ARG A 15 18.74 -2.63 29.54
C ARG A 15 20.25 -2.69 29.31
N CYS A 16 20.93 -1.91 30.13
CA CYS A 16 22.36 -1.92 30.45
C CYS A 16 23.32 -1.30 29.43
N ALA A 17 24.12 -0.39 29.98
CA ALA A 17 25.40 0.04 29.46
C ALA A 17 26.30 -1.16 29.11
N GLU A 18 27.33 -0.89 28.29
CA GLU A 18 28.43 -1.80 27.94
C GLU A 18 28.15 -2.86 26.86
N THR A 19 27.69 -2.43 25.69
CA THR A 19 28.14 -3.11 24.45
C THR A 19 29.39 -2.40 23.94
N PRO A 20 30.48 -3.11 23.59
CA PRO A 20 31.66 -2.47 23.00
C PRO A 20 31.21 -1.66 21.77
N PRO A 21 31.87 -0.53 21.46
CA PRO A 21 31.49 0.30 20.34
C PRO A 21 31.47 -0.58 19.09
N LYS A 22 30.26 -0.87 18.58
CA LYS A 22 30.10 -1.54 17.29
C LYS A 22 30.95 -0.75 16.29
N PRO A 23 31.77 -1.44 15.47
CA PRO A 23 32.65 -0.78 14.51
C PRO A 23 31.85 0.26 13.73
N PRO A 24 32.47 1.39 13.33
CA PRO A 24 31.77 2.45 12.60
C PRO A 24 30.97 1.77 11.50
N LEU A 25 29.65 1.99 11.48
CA LEU A 25 28.75 1.40 10.50
C LEU A 25 29.36 1.66 9.12
N ALA A 26 30.08 0.68 8.59
CA ALA A 26 30.50 0.65 7.20
C ALA A 26 29.25 1.00 6.42
N ARG A 27 29.34 1.91 5.45
CA ARG A 27 28.21 2.49 4.70
C ARG A 27 27.37 1.40 4.03
N ARG A 28 26.58 0.67 4.82
CA ARG A 28 25.70 -0.38 4.36
C ARG A 28 24.43 0.31 3.92
N PRO A 29 23.94 0.04 2.70
CA PRO A 29 22.71 0.63 2.24
C PRO A 29 21.58 0.21 3.19
N LEU A 30 20.67 1.14 3.47
CA LEU A 30 19.52 0.95 4.36
C LEU A 30 18.70 -0.29 3.97
N LEU A 31 18.59 -0.56 2.66
CA LEU A 31 17.95 -1.75 2.10
C LEU A 31 18.62 -3.07 2.53
N ALA A 32 19.95 -3.10 2.66
CA ALA A 32 20.64 -4.29 3.13
C ALA A 32 20.39 -4.56 4.62
N LEU A 33 20.27 -3.49 5.43
CA LEU A 33 19.91 -3.60 6.85
C LEU A 33 18.47 -4.09 7.02
N LEU A 34 17.53 -3.51 6.27
CA LEU A 34 16.12 -3.95 6.26
C LEU A 34 15.99 -5.41 5.81
N ARG A 35 16.71 -5.81 4.74
CA ARG A 35 16.71 -7.19 4.26
C ARG A 35 17.30 -8.16 5.28
N ALA A 36 18.38 -7.79 5.96
CA ALA A 36 18.97 -8.63 7.00
C ALA A 36 18.04 -8.78 8.22
N ALA A 37 17.31 -7.73 8.61
CA ALA A 37 16.44 -7.73 9.78
C ALA A 37 15.07 -8.40 9.53
N PHE A 38 14.44 -8.12 8.40
CA PHE A 38 13.05 -8.53 8.11
C PHE A 38 12.92 -9.48 6.93
N GLY A 39 13.99 -9.78 6.20
CA GLY A 39 13.92 -10.50 4.92
C GLY A 39 13.34 -11.90 5.01
N VAL A 40 13.61 -12.66 6.07
CA VAL A 40 13.07 -14.02 6.26
C VAL A 40 11.58 -13.99 6.59
N GLU A 41 11.17 -13.13 7.54
CA GLU A 41 9.75 -12.93 7.89
C GLU A 41 8.97 -12.46 6.66
N TYR A 42 9.55 -11.54 5.89
CA TYR A 42 8.97 -10.99 4.66
C TYR A 42 8.88 -12.02 3.53
N ALA A 43 9.93 -12.81 3.28
CA ALA A 43 9.90 -13.88 2.27
C ALA A 43 8.81 -14.93 2.58
N GLY A 44 8.62 -15.28 3.87
CA GLY A 44 7.56 -16.17 4.31
C GLY A 44 6.14 -15.64 4.01
N LEU A 45 5.94 -14.32 3.98
CA LEU A 45 4.66 -13.72 3.57
C LEU A 45 4.36 -13.97 2.10
N GLY A 46 5.38 -14.08 1.24
CA GLY A 46 5.20 -14.44 -0.17
C GLY A 46 4.57 -15.82 -0.35
N VAL A 47 5.01 -16.80 0.43
CA VAL A 47 4.44 -18.16 0.42
C VAL A 47 2.99 -18.13 0.89
N LEU A 48 2.69 -17.36 1.95
CA LEU A 48 1.32 -17.20 2.44
C LEU A 48 0.41 -16.52 1.41
N LYS A 49 0.94 -15.55 0.65
CA LYS A 49 0.22 -14.89 -0.45
C LYS A 49 -0.09 -15.87 -1.58
N LEU A 50 0.91 -16.65 -2.02
CA LEU A 50 0.71 -17.72 -3.03
C LEU A 50 -0.36 -18.70 -2.59
N PHE A 51 -0.32 -19.15 -1.34
CA PHE A 51 -1.32 -20.07 -0.80
C PHE A 51 -2.72 -19.45 -0.81
N ALA A 52 -2.86 -18.18 -0.39
CA ALA A 52 -4.13 -17.48 -0.44
C ALA A 52 -4.67 -17.37 -1.88
N ASP A 53 -3.80 -17.09 -2.86
CA ASP A 53 -4.16 -17.00 -4.27
C ASP A 53 -4.62 -18.34 -4.83
N VAL A 54 -3.91 -19.43 -4.52
CA VAL A 54 -4.31 -20.79 -4.93
C VAL A 54 -5.67 -21.16 -4.33
N CYS A 55 -5.89 -20.93 -3.04
CA CYS A 55 -7.18 -21.20 -2.40
C CYS A 55 -8.32 -20.37 -3.01
N ALA A 56 -8.05 -19.12 -3.42
CA ALA A 56 -9.04 -18.28 -4.08
C ALA A 56 -9.47 -18.86 -5.44
N PHE A 57 -8.56 -19.49 -6.19
CA PHE A 57 -8.89 -20.16 -7.47
C PHE A 57 -9.59 -21.51 -7.31
N CYS A 58 -9.46 -22.17 -6.16
CA CYS A 58 -10.20 -23.40 -5.88
C CYS A 58 -11.72 -23.18 -5.84
N GLY A 59 -12.18 -21.98 -5.45
CA GLY A 59 -13.62 -21.65 -5.40
C GLY A 59 -14.32 -21.76 -6.76
N PRO A 60 -13.88 -20.99 -7.78
CA PRO A 60 -14.42 -21.08 -9.15
C PRO A 60 -14.34 -22.50 -9.75
N LEU A 61 -13.28 -23.25 -9.46
CA LEU A 61 -13.14 -24.65 -9.91
C LEU A 61 -14.17 -25.58 -9.26
N ALA A 62 -14.36 -25.46 -7.94
CA ALA A 62 -15.38 -26.22 -7.22
C ALA A 62 -16.80 -25.84 -7.68
N LEU A 63 -17.01 -24.56 -8.02
CA LEU A 63 -18.27 -24.08 -8.60
C LEU A 63 -18.52 -24.76 -9.95
N ASN A 64 -17.52 -24.81 -10.82
CA ASN A 64 -17.63 -25.48 -12.12
C ASN A 64 -17.98 -26.96 -11.98
N TRP A 65 -17.36 -27.68 -11.03
CA TRP A 65 -17.72 -29.08 -10.73
C TRP A 65 -19.15 -29.23 -10.20
N PHE A 66 -19.59 -28.29 -9.36
CA PHE A 66 -20.94 -28.28 -8.83
C PHE A 66 -21.98 -28.02 -9.93
N VAL A 67 -21.75 -27.02 -10.79
CA VAL A 67 -22.63 -26.72 -11.94
C VAL A 67 -22.70 -27.91 -12.89
N GLY A 68 -21.56 -28.52 -13.23
CA GLY A 68 -21.55 -29.72 -14.07
C GLY A 68 -22.32 -30.91 -13.46
N PHE A 69 -22.33 -31.05 -12.13
CA PHE A 69 -23.16 -32.04 -11.43
C PHE A 69 -24.66 -31.70 -11.47
N LEU A 70 -25.01 -30.41 -11.50
CA LEU A 70 -26.40 -29.97 -11.59
C LEU A 70 -26.99 -30.15 -12.99
N GLU A 71 -26.18 -29.93 -14.02
CA GLU A 71 -26.56 -30.03 -15.43
C GLU A 71 -26.56 -31.45 -15.99
N ALA A 72 -25.95 -32.42 -15.28
CA ALA A 72 -25.87 -33.80 -15.72
C ALA A 72 -27.28 -34.45 -15.86
N PRO A 73 -27.58 -35.09 -17.01
CA PRO A 73 -28.87 -35.75 -17.25
C PRO A 73 -29.18 -36.85 -16.22
N PRO A 74 -30.48 -37.13 -15.95
CA PRO A 74 -30.88 -38.24 -15.09
C PRO A 74 -30.39 -39.57 -15.68
N GLY A 75 -29.35 -40.14 -15.06
CA GLY A 75 -28.65 -41.37 -15.52
C GLY A 75 -27.13 -41.22 -15.66
N GLN A 76 -26.62 -40.00 -15.86
CA GLN A 76 -25.17 -39.70 -15.86
C GLN A 76 -24.74 -38.88 -14.64
N ARG A 77 -25.70 -38.53 -13.78
CA ARG A 77 -25.45 -37.84 -12.51
C ARG A 77 -24.63 -38.75 -11.60
N GLY A 78 -23.51 -38.23 -11.09
CA GLY A 78 -22.75 -38.92 -10.06
C GLY A 78 -23.62 -39.20 -8.83
N PRO A 79 -23.13 -40.02 -7.88
CA PRO A 79 -23.84 -40.25 -6.62
C PRO A 79 -24.20 -38.94 -5.90
N ASP A 80 -25.32 -38.90 -5.18
CA ASP A 80 -25.80 -37.68 -4.48
C ASP A 80 -24.76 -37.11 -3.49
N TRP A 81 -23.91 -37.96 -2.90
CA TRP A 81 -22.84 -37.54 -2.01
C TRP A 81 -21.78 -36.67 -2.72
N TRP A 82 -21.60 -36.82 -4.03
CA TRP A 82 -20.66 -36.01 -4.82
C TRP A 82 -21.08 -34.54 -4.86
N GLY A 83 -22.38 -34.25 -4.98
CA GLY A 83 -22.91 -32.89 -4.89
C GLY A 83 -22.60 -32.25 -3.53
N GLY A 84 -22.76 -33.02 -2.45
CA GLY A 84 -22.37 -32.60 -1.10
C GLY A 84 -20.88 -32.29 -0.96
N VAL A 85 -20.00 -33.09 -1.57
CA VAL A 85 -18.55 -32.85 -1.61
C VAL A 85 -18.21 -31.57 -2.36
N CYS A 86 -18.86 -31.29 -3.50
CA CYS A 86 -18.65 -30.06 -4.26
C CYS A 86 -19.03 -28.81 -3.45
N VAL A 87 -20.17 -28.83 -2.74
CA VAL A 87 -20.60 -27.73 -1.86
C VAL A 87 -19.65 -27.56 -0.67
N ALA A 88 -19.22 -28.66 -0.05
CA ALA A 88 -18.24 -28.62 1.03
C ALA A 88 -16.90 -28.04 0.55
N ALA A 89 -16.44 -28.40 -0.65
CA ALA A 89 -15.23 -27.85 -1.26
C ALA A 89 -15.36 -26.35 -1.58
N LEU A 90 -16.52 -25.88 -2.02
CA LEU A 90 -16.82 -24.44 -2.20
C LEU A 90 -16.71 -23.66 -0.89
N VAL A 91 -17.36 -24.15 0.16
CA VAL A 91 -17.32 -23.50 1.48
C VAL A 91 -15.91 -23.54 2.06
N ALA A 92 -15.22 -24.69 1.99
CA ALA A 92 -13.87 -24.83 2.49
C ALA A 92 -12.87 -23.94 1.75
N SER A 93 -12.92 -23.89 0.41
CA SER A 93 -12.01 -23.06 -0.39
C SER A 93 -12.21 -21.57 -0.13
N THR A 94 -13.46 -21.09 -0.06
CA THR A 94 -13.77 -19.69 0.23
C THR A 94 -13.34 -19.28 1.64
N LEU A 95 -13.62 -20.11 2.65
CA LEU A 95 -13.19 -19.86 4.03
C LEU A 95 -11.67 -19.87 4.16
N LEU A 96 -10.99 -20.82 3.53
CA LEU A 96 -9.53 -20.95 3.59
C LEU A 96 -8.85 -19.79 2.86
N ALA A 97 -9.37 -19.38 1.70
CA ALA A 97 -8.89 -18.20 0.97
C ALA A 97 -9.08 -16.92 1.80
N ALA A 98 -10.26 -16.72 2.42
CA ALA A 98 -10.54 -15.58 3.27
C ALA A 98 -9.62 -15.55 4.50
N ALA A 99 -9.43 -16.69 5.17
CA ALA A 99 -8.56 -16.81 6.32
C ALA A 99 -7.09 -16.56 5.96
N ALA A 100 -6.61 -17.13 4.86
CA ALA A 100 -5.23 -16.95 4.39
C ALA A 100 -4.95 -15.50 3.96
N SER A 101 -5.89 -14.88 3.23
CA SER A 101 -5.80 -13.48 2.82
C SER A 101 -5.82 -12.53 4.03
N THR A 102 -6.70 -12.78 5.00
CA THR A 102 -6.76 -12.01 6.25
C THR A 102 -5.48 -12.17 7.06
N ALA A 103 -4.95 -13.39 7.16
CA ALA A 103 -3.68 -13.66 7.84
C ALA A 103 -2.51 -12.96 7.13
N PHE A 104 -2.49 -12.94 5.80
CA PHE A 104 -1.49 -12.21 5.01
C PHE A 104 -1.57 -10.71 5.29
N ASN A 105 -2.75 -10.10 5.22
CA ASN A 105 -2.95 -8.67 5.47
C ASN A 105 -2.54 -8.29 6.90
N TYR A 106 -2.95 -9.09 7.88
CA TYR A 106 -2.60 -8.88 9.29
C TYR A 106 -1.09 -8.97 9.52
N ARG A 107 -0.42 -10.03 9.05
CA ARG A 107 1.02 -10.21 9.26
C ARG A 107 1.85 -9.17 8.51
N THR A 108 1.43 -8.80 7.30
CA THR A 108 2.07 -7.73 6.53
C THR A 108 1.91 -6.39 7.24
N GLY A 109 0.73 -6.09 7.78
CA GLY A 109 0.49 -4.89 8.59
C GLY A 109 1.36 -4.83 9.85
N LEU A 110 1.52 -5.94 10.57
CA LEU A 110 2.44 -6.02 11.69
C LEU A 110 3.90 -5.79 11.27
N LEU A 111 4.34 -6.37 10.15
CA LEU A 111 5.68 -6.18 9.63
C LEU A 111 5.94 -4.71 9.25
N VAL A 112 4.96 -4.06 8.63
CA VAL A 112 5.00 -2.62 8.34
C VAL A 112 5.15 -1.80 9.63
N LEU A 113 4.36 -2.08 10.66
CA LEU A 113 4.46 -1.37 11.93
C LEU A 113 5.82 -1.56 12.62
N LYS A 114 6.36 -2.78 12.61
CA LYS A 114 7.69 -3.10 13.15
C LYS A 114 8.81 -2.39 12.36
N ALA A 115 8.73 -2.41 11.04
CA ALA A 115 9.74 -1.78 10.19
C ALA A 115 9.71 -0.24 10.34
N ARG A 116 8.52 0.35 10.46
CA ARG A 116 8.33 1.79 10.71
C ARG A 116 8.98 2.22 12.03
N SER A 117 8.71 1.50 13.13
CA SER A 117 9.26 1.86 14.45
C SER A 117 10.79 1.69 14.51
N ALA A 118 11.32 0.65 13.88
CA ALA A 118 12.77 0.42 13.78
C ALA A 118 13.46 1.50 12.94
N LEU A 119 12.87 1.87 11.79
CA LEU A 119 13.41 2.91 10.91
C LEU A 119 13.38 4.28 11.58
N ALA A 120 12.27 4.63 12.23
CA ALA A 120 12.15 5.88 12.97
C ALA A 120 13.19 5.97 14.11
N SER A 121 13.38 4.89 14.86
CA SER A 121 14.38 4.81 15.93
C SER A 121 15.81 4.94 15.41
N LEU A 122 16.10 4.35 14.24
CA LEU A 122 17.42 4.44 13.58
C LEU A 122 17.70 5.86 13.08
N VAL A 123 16.72 6.51 12.45
CA VAL A 123 16.83 7.92 12.01
C VAL A 123 17.02 8.83 13.21
N TYR A 124 16.21 8.67 14.26
CA TYR A 124 16.32 9.47 15.50
C TYR A 124 17.70 9.33 16.17
N ARG A 125 18.20 8.10 16.30
CA ARG A 125 19.55 7.86 16.84
C ARG A 125 20.63 8.45 15.95
N LYS A 126 20.47 8.39 14.63
CA LYS A 126 21.43 8.98 13.70
C LYS A 126 21.43 10.51 13.81
N THR A 127 20.26 11.15 13.91
CA THR A 127 20.16 12.60 14.06
C THR A 127 20.81 13.11 15.35
N LEU A 128 20.75 12.33 16.45
CA LEU A 128 21.39 12.70 17.72
C LEU A 128 22.92 12.52 17.74
N ASN A 129 23.46 11.62 16.90
CA ASN A 129 24.89 11.29 16.88
C ASN A 129 25.67 11.97 15.73
N VAL A 130 25.00 12.79 14.92
CA VAL A 130 25.63 13.52 13.82
C VAL A 130 26.22 14.83 14.35
N PRO A 131 27.48 15.17 14.01
CA PRO A 131 28.11 16.42 14.45
C PRO A 131 27.34 17.64 13.92
N VAL A 132 27.30 18.71 14.73
CA VAL A 132 26.57 19.96 14.42
C VAL A 132 26.97 20.56 13.07
N SER A 133 28.22 20.41 12.65
CA SER A 133 28.72 20.87 11.33
C SER A 133 28.04 20.16 10.14
N ALA A 134 27.73 18.87 10.28
CA ALA A 134 27.01 18.11 9.25
C ALA A 134 25.48 18.26 9.40
N MET A 135 24.98 18.47 10.62
CA MET A 135 23.58 18.77 10.90
C MET A 135 23.17 20.14 10.37
N GLY A 136 24.08 21.13 10.35
CA GLY A 136 23.83 22.47 9.83
C GLY A 136 23.50 22.52 8.33
N GLN A 137 23.75 21.44 7.59
CA GLN A 137 23.31 21.29 6.20
C GLN A 137 21.82 20.94 6.06
N TYR A 138 21.18 20.50 7.14
CA TYR A 138 19.79 20.06 7.17
C TYR A 138 18.96 20.95 8.10
N SER A 139 17.80 21.41 7.62
CA SER A 139 16.82 22.09 8.47
C SER A 139 16.20 21.12 9.47
N SER A 140 15.80 21.62 10.64
CA SER A 140 15.02 20.85 11.62
C SER A 140 13.74 20.25 11.01
N GLY A 141 13.13 20.93 10.03
CA GLY A 141 11.99 20.42 9.27
C GLY A 141 12.34 19.25 8.33
N GLN A 142 13.54 19.26 7.73
CA GLN A 142 14.00 18.16 6.87
C GLN A 142 14.30 16.90 7.70
N ALA A 143 14.91 17.07 8.88
CA ALA A 143 15.15 15.96 9.81
C ALA A 143 13.82 15.30 10.27
N LEU A 144 12.79 16.10 10.53
CA LEU A 144 11.46 15.60 10.85
C LEU A 144 10.82 14.86 9.67
N ASN A 145 11.00 15.33 8.44
CA ASN A 145 10.48 14.65 7.26
C ASN A 145 11.12 13.27 7.03
N PHE A 146 12.42 13.13 7.29
CA PHE A 146 13.10 11.83 7.26
C PHE A 146 12.53 10.85 8.29
N LEU A 147 12.14 11.36 9.46
CA LEU A 147 11.60 10.55 10.56
C LEU A 147 10.16 10.10 10.31
N SER A 148 9.33 10.93 9.68
CA SER A 148 7.90 10.65 9.45
C SER A 148 7.62 10.20 8.01
N THR A 149 7.66 11.13 7.07
CA THR A 149 7.14 10.96 5.71
C THR A 149 7.97 9.96 4.90
N ASP A 150 9.29 10.07 4.95
CA ASP A 150 10.16 9.24 4.13
C ASP A 150 10.24 7.80 4.67
N ALA A 151 10.25 7.66 6.00
CA ALA A 151 10.16 6.37 6.65
C ALA A 151 8.85 5.64 6.29
N ASP A 152 7.72 6.34 6.32
CA ASP A 152 6.41 5.79 5.96
C ASP A 152 6.38 5.35 4.50
N ARG A 153 6.91 6.15 3.57
CA ARG A 153 6.97 5.81 2.14
C ARG A 153 7.75 4.52 1.89
N ILE A 154 8.92 4.37 2.52
CA ILE A 154 9.77 3.18 2.35
C ILE A 154 9.04 1.92 2.82
N VAL A 155 8.41 1.98 3.99
CA VAL A 155 7.78 0.79 4.59
C VAL A 155 6.45 0.44 3.91
N ASN A 156 5.70 1.43 3.45
CA ASN A 156 4.46 1.22 2.68
C ASN A 156 4.71 0.64 1.27
N PHE A 157 5.96 0.63 0.79
CA PHE A 157 6.31 -0.08 -0.43
C PHE A 157 6.36 -1.60 -0.25
N CYS A 158 6.65 -2.10 0.96
CA CYS A 158 6.78 -3.53 1.24
C CYS A 158 5.49 -4.33 0.90
N PRO A 159 4.28 -3.95 1.35
CA PRO A 159 3.06 -4.67 0.95
C PRO A 159 2.85 -4.68 -0.57
N SER A 160 3.14 -3.57 -1.24
CA SER A 160 2.94 -3.38 -2.68
C SER A 160 3.81 -4.31 -3.52
N PHE A 161 5.00 -4.66 -3.05
CA PHE A 161 5.88 -5.57 -3.77
C PHE A 161 5.29 -6.99 -3.89
N HIS A 162 4.63 -7.51 -2.84
CA HIS A 162 3.97 -8.81 -2.94
C HIS A 162 2.76 -8.79 -3.87
N GLN A 163 2.07 -7.65 -3.99
CA GLN A 163 1.01 -7.47 -4.97
C GLN A 163 1.56 -7.39 -6.39
N LEU A 164 2.72 -6.76 -6.59
CA LEU A 164 3.31 -6.54 -7.91
C LEU A 164 3.60 -7.83 -8.67
N TRP A 165 4.11 -8.88 -8.01
CA TRP A 165 4.35 -10.18 -8.67
C TRP A 165 3.15 -11.11 -8.61
N SER A 166 2.26 -10.97 -7.61
CA SER A 166 1.05 -11.80 -7.47
C SER A 166 0.00 -11.46 -8.53
N MET A 167 -0.24 -10.17 -8.81
CA MET A 167 -1.21 -9.72 -9.82
C MET A 167 -1.01 -10.32 -11.22
N PRO A 168 0.19 -10.28 -11.85
CA PRO A 168 0.38 -10.88 -13.17
C PRO A 168 0.17 -12.40 -13.14
N LEU A 169 0.58 -13.07 -12.06
CA LEU A 169 0.34 -14.50 -11.89
C LEU A 169 -1.16 -14.80 -11.80
N GLN A 170 -1.93 -13.99 -11.06
CA GLN A 170 -3.39 -14.11 -11.00
C GLN A 170 -4.03 -13.93 -12.38
N ILE A 171 -3.63 -12.91 -13.14
CA ILE A 171 -4.16 -12.65 -14.50
C ILE A 171 -3.91 -13.86 -15.41
N VAL A 172 -2.70 -14.43 -15.40
CA VAL A 172 -2.35 -15.61 -16.21
C VAL A 172 -3.21 -16.81 -15.82
N ILE A 173 -3.34 -17.10 -14.52
CA ILE A 173 -4.11 -18.25 -14.03
C ILE A 173 -5.60 -18.11 -14.36
N VAL A 174 -6.20 -16.93 -14.10
CA VAL A 174 -7.61 -16.65 -14.41
C VAL A 174 -7.87 -16.81 -15.90
N THR A 175 -6.98 -16.29 -16.75
CA THR A 175 -7.14 -16.37 -18.20
C THR A 175 -7.03 -17.80 -18.69
N ALA A 176 -6.10 -18.59 -18.15
CA ALA A 176 -5.99 -20.01 -18.47
C ALA A 176 -7.23 -20.81 -18.03
N LEU A 177 -7.76 -20.53 -16.83
CA LEU A 177 -8.98 -21.15 -16.32
C LEU A 177 -10.22 -20.81 -17.16
N LEU A 178 -10.38 -19.54 -17.53
CA LEU A 178 -11.47 -19.08 -18.39
C LEU A 178 -11.36 -19.67 -19.79
N TRP A 179 -10.15 -19.75 -20.34
CA TRP A 179 -9.91 -20.40 -21.62
C TRP A 179 -10.32 -21.87 -21.60
N TYR A 180 -10.01 -22.59 -20.51
CA TYR A 180 -10.41 -23.99 -20.38
C TYR A 180 -11.94 -24.16 -20.28
N GLN A 181 -12.64 -23.22 -19.63
CA GLN A 181 -14.10 -23.32 -19.43
C GLN A 181 -14.92 -22.83 -20.63
N VAL A 182 -14.54 -21.72 -21.25
CA VAL A 182 -15.34 -21.01 -22.27
C VAL A 182 -14.62 -20.89 -23.62
N GLY A 183 -13.38 -21.37 -23.72
CA GLY A 183 -12.59 -21.33 -24.96
C GLY A 183 -12.19 -19.91 -25.36
N TRP A 184 -12.14 -19.67 -26.67
CA TRP A 184 -11.64 -18.41 -27.26
C TRP A 184 -12.50 -17.18 -26.89
N VAL A 185 -13.75 -17.38 -26.46
CA VAL A 185 -14.68 -16.28 -26.12
C VAL A 185 -14.12 -15.42 -24.97
N CYS A 186 -13.28 -15.98 -24.08
CA CYS A 186 -12.66 -15.20 -23.00
C CYS A 186 -11.76 -14.07 -23.52
N LEU A 187 -11.24 -14.17 -24.75
CA LEU A 187 -10.37 -13.15 -25.34
C LEU A 187 -11.10 -11.90 -25.82
N VAL A 188 -12.43 -11.93 -25.94
CA VAL A 188 -13.21 -10.79 -26.44
C VAL A 188 -13.14 -9.59 -25.49
N ALA A 189 -12.95 -9.82 -24.18
CA ALA A 189 -12.82 -8.75 -23.18
C ALA A 189 -11.42 -8.10 -23.16
N TRP A 190 -10.38 -8.79 -23.65
CA TRP A 190 -9.00 -8.33 -23.59
C TRP A 190 -8.73 -7.00 -24.30
N PRO A 191 -9.23 -6.74 -25.53
CA PRO A 191 -9.03 -5.46 -26.20
C PRO A 191 -9.54 -4.27 -25.39
N LEU A 192 -10.71 -4.41 -24.74
CA LEU A 192 -11.28 -3.36 -23.89
C LEU A 192 -10.42 -3.13 -22.66
N THR A 193 -10.01 -4.19 -21.97
CA THR A 193 -9.13 -4.10 -20.79
C THR A 193 -7.76 -3.53 -21.13
N LEU A 194 -7.17 -3.94 -22.26
CA LEU A 194 -5.87 -3.43 -22.76
C LEU A 194 -5.94 -1.97 -23.22
N LEU A 195 -7.10 -1.48 -23.65
CA LEU A 195 -7.32 -0.06 -23.95
C LEU A 195 -7.53 0.77 -22.66
N LEU A 196 -8.28 0.24 -21.70
CA LEU A 196 -8.56 0.92 -20.43
C LEU A 196 -7.32 1.03 -19.53
N LEU A 197 -6.41 0.04 -19.58
CA LEU A 197 -5.19 0.03 -18.77
C LEU A 197 -4.25 1.23 -19.01
N PRO A 198 -3.84 1.58 -20.25
CA PRO A 198 -3.00 2.74 -20.52
C PRO A 198 -3.75 4.06 -20.30
N VAL A 199 -5.07 4.12 -20.53
CA VAL A 199 -5.89 5.29 -20.21
C VAL A 199 -5.83 5.58 -18.71
N ASN A 200 -6.08 4.56 -17.88
CA ASN A 200 -5.97 4.67 -16.42
C ASN A 200 -4.54 5.04 -15.97
N ALA A 201 -3.51 4.48 -16.61
CA ALA A 201 -2.11 4.80 -16.30
C ALA A 201 -1.74 6.25 -16.68
N ALA A 202 -2.20 6.73 -17.84
CA ALA A 202 -1.97 8.09 -18.31
C ALA A 202 -2.64 9.12 -17.37
N HIS A 203 -3.90 8.87 -16.97
CA HIS A 203 -4.59 9.71 -16.00
C HIS A 203 -3.85 9.78 -14.66
N ARG A 204 -3.42 8.63 -14.12
CA ARG A 204 -2.61 8.58 -12.88
C ARG A 204 -1.30 9.34 -12.99
N CYS A 205 -0.63 9.27 -14.14
CA CYS A 205 0.62 9.98 -14.38
C CYS A 205 0.39 11.49 -14.45
N GLN A 206 -0.66 11.91 -15.15
CA GLN A 206 -1.08 13.31 -15.24
C GLN A 206 -1.50 13.86 -13.88
N ASP A 207 -2.22 13.07 -13.07
CA ASP A 207 -2.62 13.45 -11.72
C ASP A 207 -1.43 13.64 -10.79
N ARG A 208 -0.39 12.80 -10.88
CA ARG A 208 0.87 12.94 -10.13
C ARG A 208 1.68 14.14 -10.58
N ALA A 209 1.80 14.37 -11.89
CA ALA A 209 2.49 15.54 -12.44
C ALA A 209 1.78 16.84 -12.04
N ALA A 210 0.44 16.83 -12.05
CA ALA A 210 -0.38 17.92 -11.52
C ALA A 210 -0.19 18.09 -10.00
N GLU A 211 -0.06 17.00 -9.24
CA GLU A 211 0.19 17.06 -7.79
C GLU A 211 1.53 17.73 -7.47
N CYS A 212 2.62 17.29 -8.12
CA CYS A 212 3.95 17.88 -7.95
C CYS A 212 3.97 19.37 -8.34
N SER A 213 3.42 19.71 -9.51
CA SER A 213 3.38 21.11 -9.96
C SER A 213 2.51 22.01 -9.08
N HIS A 214 1.40 21.50 -8.54
CA HIS A 214 0.47 22.27 -7.72
C HIS A 214 0.99 22.43 -6.26
N ASP A 215 1.67 21.41 -5.72
CA ASP A 215 2.39 21.47 -4.45
C ASP A 215 3.62 22.39 -4.52
N GLU A 216 4.27 22.51 -5.68
CA GLU A 216 5.37 23.45 -5.89
C GLU A 216 4.89 24.90 -6.11
N ALA A 217 3.78 25.10 -6.84
CA ALA A 217 3.34 26.44 -7.26
C ALA A 217 2.38 27.15 -6.28
N GLN A 218 1.47 26.43 -5.60
CA GLN A 218 0.41 27.04 -4.78
C GLN A 218 0.36 26.54 -3.33
N GLY A 219 0.80 25.30 -3.08
CA GLY A 219 0.92 24.70 -1.75
C GLY A 219 1.75 25.51 -0.74
N PRO A 220 2.92 26.08 -1.10
CA PRO A 220 3.80 26.73 -0.13
C PRO A 220 3.22 28.06 0.35
N GLY A 221 2.54 28.81 -0.52
CA GLY A 221 1.96 30.12 -0.18
C GLY A 221 0.86 30.03 0.87
N ARG A 222 -0.03 29.04 0.78
CA ARG A 222 -1.12 28.85 1.75
C ARG A 222 -0.60 28.35 3.11
N VAL A 223 0.32 27.40 3.11
CA VAL A 223 0.92 26.88 4.35
C VAL A 223 1.79 27.94 5.03
N LYS A 224 2.54 28.71 4.25
CA LYS A 224 3.35 29.84 4.74
C LYS A 224 2.49 30.96 5.31
N LEU A 225 1.45 31.40 4.60
CA LEU A 225 0.52 32.44 5.08
C LEU A 225 -0.19 31.99 6.37
N THR A 226 -0.60 30.73 6.44
CA THR A 226 -1.20 30.16 7.66
C THR A 226 -0.19 30.13 8.81
N GLY A 227 1.06 29.76 8.52
CA GLY A 227 2.15 29.76 9.49
C GLY A 227 2.49 31.16 10.01
N GLU A 228 2.50 32.17 9.13
CA GLU A 228 2.75 33.58 9.47
C GLU A 228 1.60 34.15 10.32
N VAL A 229 0.35 33.88 9.97
CA VAL A 229 -0.83 34.30 10.75
C VAL A 229 -0.88 33.61 12.12
N LEU A 230 -0.51 32.33 12.21
CA LEU A 230 -0.44 31.61 13.49
C LEU A 230 0.66 32.17 14.41
N ARG A 231 1.84 32.48 13.84
CA ARG A 231 2.92 33.15 14.59
C ARG A 231 2.53 34.57 15.02
N GLY A 232 1.72 35.28 14.22
CA GLY A 232 1.26 36.65 14.45
C GLY A 232 -0.15 36.78 15.03
N ILE A 233 -0.70 35.74 15.69
CA ILE A 233 -2.13 35.71 16.06
C ILE A 233 -2.57 36.83 17.02
N ARG A 234 -1.66 37.29 17.89
CA ARG A 234 -1.93 38.37 18.86
C ARG A 234 -2.17 39.71 18.14
N PRO A 235 -1.25 40.22 17.29
CA PRO A 235 -1.49 41.39 16.45
C PRO A 235 -2.76 41.30 15.61
N VAL A 236 -3.01 40.16 14.96
CA VAL A 236 -4.19 39.98 14.09
C VAL A 236 -5.50 40.17 14.85
N LYS A 237 -5.56 39.74 16.12
CA LYS A 237 -6.72 39.97 17.00
C LYS A 237 -6.78 41.39 17.53
N LEU A 238 -5.63 41.96 17.92
CA LEU A 238 -5.54 43.31 18.48
C LEU A 238 -6.02 44.38 17.49
N TRP A 239 -5.70 44.21 16.21
CA TRP A 239 -6.05 45.14 15.13
C TRP A 239 -7.35 44.76 14.40
N ALA A 240 -8.08 43.74 14.87
CA ALA A 240 -9.29 43.21 14.22
C ALA A 240 -9.11 42.82 12.73
N TRP A 241 -7.89 42.45 12.31
CA TRP A 241 -7.54 42.09 10.92
C TRP A 241 -8.05 40.71 10.46
N ARG A 242 -8.96 40.11 11.22
CA ARG A 242 -9.53 38.79 10.94
C ARG A 242 -10.23 38.73 9.57
N ARG A 243 -10.94 39.80 9.18
CA ARG A 243 -11.64 39.89 7.89
C ARG A 243 -10.66 39.98 6.70
N PRO A 244 -9.68 40.90 6.69
CA PRO A 244 -8.66 40.96 5.62
C PRO A 244 -7.87 39.66 5.48
N CYS A 245 -7.41 39.05 6.58
CA CYS A 245 -6.71 37.77 6.52
C CYS A 245 -7.61 36.67 5.94
N GLY A 246 -8.90 36.62 6.35
CA GLY A 246 -9.88 35.69 5.79
C GLY A 246 -10.06 35.85 4.27
N ALA A 247 -10.10 37.09 3.78
CA ALA A 247 -10.18 37.38 2.35
C ALA A 247 -8.91 36.92 1.59
N ALA A 248 -7.72 37.14 2.15
CA ALA A 248 -6.46 36.66 1.58
C ALA A 248 -6.41 35.11 1.49
N PHE A 249 -6.94 34.41 2.49
CA PHE A 249 -7.11 32.95 2.44
C PHE A 249 -8.13 32.50 1.40
N ALA A 250 -9.22 33.25 1.20
CA ALA A 250 -10.24 32.92 0.20
C ALA A 250 -9.70 33.05 -1.22
N ILE A 251 -8.98 34.13 -1.52
CA ILE A 251 -8.39 34.38 -2.85
C ILE A 251 -7.39 33.28 -3.23
N THR A 252 -6.54 32.87 -2.29
CA THR A 252 -5.60 31.75 -2.50
C THR A 252 -6.29 30.38 -2.57
N GLY A 253 -7.51 30.24 -2.04
CA GLY A 253 -8.28 29.00 -2.08
C GLY A 253 -9.07 28.76 -3.37
N VAL A 254 -9.55 29.82 -4.04
CA VAL A 254 -10.41 29.69 -5.24
C VAL A 254 -9.69 29.03 -6.40
N GLY A 255 -8.43 29.39 -6.66
CA GLY A 255 -7.61 28.79 -7.73
C GLY A 255 -7.30 27.31 -7.48
N SER A 256 -7.03 26.93 -6.23
CA SER A 256 -6.72 25.54 -5.87
C SER A 256 -7.94 24.61 -5.89
N CYS A 257 -9.15 25.13 -5.59
CA CYS A 257 -10.37 24.32 -5.55
C CYS A 257 -10.83 23.81 -6.92
N GLY A 258 -10.64 24.58 -8.01
CA GLY A 258 -11.02 24.18 -9.35
C GLY A 258 -10.21 22.98 -9.85
N ALA A 259 -8.88 23.06 -9.73
CA ALA A 259 -7.97 21.97 -10.08
C ALA A 259 -8.25 20.71 -9.24
N LEU A 260 -8.50 20.88 -7.93
CA LEU A 260 -8.79 19.75 -7.05
C LEU A 260 -10.10 19.03 -7.40
N LYS A 261 -11.15 19.78 -7.81
CA LYS A 261 -12.41 19.20 -8.28
C LYS A 261 -12.20 18.33 -9.52
N TRP A 262 -11.51 18.86 -10.53
CA TRP A 262 -11.22 18.11 -11.76
C TRP A 262 -10.46 16.80 -11.48
N ARG A 263 -9.44 16.86 -10.61
CA ARG A 263 -8.70 15.67 -10.16
C ARG A 263 -9.59 14.64 -9.47
N LYS A 264 -10.53 15.09 -8.63
CA LYS A 264 -11.49 14.18 -7.98
C LYS A 264 -12.44 13.53 -8.97
N TYR A 265 -12.85 14.23 -10.03
CA TYR A 265 -13.60 13.62 -11.13
C TYR A 265 -12.77 12.60 -11.91
N LEU A 266 -11.50 12.88 -12.20
CA LEU A 266 -10.59 11.95 -12.86
C LEU A 266 -10.34 10.68 -12.03
N ASP A 267 -10.12 10.82 -10.72
CA ASP A 267 -9.96 9.69 -9.82
C ASP A 267 -11.25 8.85 -9.73
N ALA A 268 -12.42 9.50 -9.65
CA ALA A 268 -13.71 8.82 -9.68
C ALA A 268 -13.94 8.05 -10.98
N LEU A 269 -13.57 8.63 -12.14
CA LEU A 269 -13.60 7.94 -13.44
C LEU A 269 -12.66 6.74 -13.46
N CYS A 270 -11.43 6.88 -12.95
CA CYS A 270 -10.48 5.77 -12.86
C CYS A 270 -11.02 4.63 -12.00
N VAL A 271 -11.64 4.92 -10.85
CA VAL A 271 -12.25 3.92 -9.97
C VAL A 271 -13.45 3.26 -10.64
N TYR A 272 -14.29 4.04 -11.35
CA TYR A 272 -15.42 3.51 -12.10
C TYR A 272 -14.96 2.55 -13.20
N PHE A 273 -13.96 2.94 -14.02
CA PHE A 273 -13.44 2.06 -15.06
C PHE A 273 -12.81 0.79 -14.50
N TRP A 274 -12.14 0.87 -13.35
CA TRP A 274 -11.63 -0.31 -12.64
C TRP A 274 -12.73 -1.23 -12.10
N ALA A 275 -13.87 -0.68 -11.69
CA ALA A 275 -15.02 -1.46 -11.22
C ALA A 275 -15.86 -2.03 -12.37
N ALA A 276 -15.82 -1.37 -13.54
CA ALA A 276 -16.58 -1.74 -14.73
C ALA A 276 -15.84 -2.75 -15.63
N THR A 277 -14.53 -2.94 -15.47
CA THR A 277 -13.82 -4.06 -16.12
C THR A 277 -14.30 -5.39 -15.52
N PRO A 278 -14.85 -6.31 -16.34
CA PRO A 278 -15.37 -7.59 -15.90
C PRO A 278 -14.30 -8.58 -15.42
#